data_AF-A0A7C2U4L7-F1
#
_entry.id   AF-A0A7C2U4L7-F1
#
_cell.length_a   1.000
_cell.length_b   1.000
_cell.length_c   1.000
_cell.angle_alpha   90.00
_cell.angle_beta   90.00
_cell.angle_gamma   90.00
#
_symmetry.space_group_name_H-M   'P 1'
#
loop_
_entity.id
_entity.type
_entity.pdbx_description
1 polymer ?
#
loop_
_entity_poly.entity_id
_entity_poly.type
_entity_poly.pdbx_seq_one_letter_code
_entity_poly.pdbx_strand_id
1 'polypeptide(L)'
;MRCKAILLFLALAAAALVPGRVGHAGGLPSGERQIGQALVEPAFDDMTGGIIYLLTPTHAPFPVNANERSWEPIYNVVYPASSSFEDLNCMMAPDNCPDHNGELDEIARSLNPNHLYDNGSKGHDHILHAPGPPGSEFNVNWEIHVILFTDAQAAQQRVRTLDDLFGPNGVVTTGKAIDVDTETAFLCAVVPARVYLRGAPIR
;
A
#
# COMPACT_ATOMS: atom_id res chain seq x y z
N MET A 1 57.75 -44.46 16.57
CA MET A 1 58.72 -43.34 16.56
C MET A 1 57.93 -42.07 16.23
N ARG A 2 57.28 -41.41 17.19
CA ARG A 2 57.76 -40.26 18.00
C ARG A 2 58.56 -39.20 17.21
N CYS A 3 57.90 -38.09 16.89
CA CYS A 3 58.45 -36.76 17.16
C CYS A 3 57.32 -35.80 17.55
N LYS A 4 57.50 -35.11 18.69
CA LYS A 4 56.60 -34.14 19.33
C LYS A 4 57.11 -32.72 19.06
N ALA A 5 56.23 -31.75 19.38
CA ALA A 5 56.42 -30.32 19.68
C ALA A 5 55.98 -29.37 18.54
N ILE A 6 54.79 -28.77 18.63
CA ILE A 6 54.36 -27.61 19.46
C ILE A 6 54.96 -26.30 18.91
N LEU A 7 54.12 -25.45 18.34
CA LEU A 7 54.07 -24.03 18.73
C LEU A 7 52.72 -23.41 18.37
N LEU A 8 52.06 -22.98 19.44
CA LEU A 8 50.82 -22.26 19.53
C LEU A 8 51.10 -20.77 19.24
N PHE A 9 50.34 -20.13 18.35
CA PHE A 9 50.12 -18.69 18.40
C PHE A 9 48.63 -18.41 18.18
N LEU A 10 47.94 -18.14 19.31
CA LEU A 10 46.69 -17.40 19.34
C LEU A 10 47.00 -15.93 19.09
N ALA A 11 46.32 -15.30 18.13
CA ALA A 11 46.04 -13.87 18.20
C ALA A 11 44.74 -13.54 17.43
N LEU A 12 43.72 -13.26 18.23
CA LEU A 12 42.49 -12.51 17.97
C LEU A 12 42.48 -11.60 16.72
N ALA A 13 41.49 -11.80 15.86
CA ALA A 13 40.86 -10.74 15.10
C ALA A 13 39.40 -11.12 14.78
N ALA A 14 38.56 -11.14 15.83
CA ALA A 14 37.11 -11.04 15.66
C ALA A 14 36.78 -9.59 15.26
N ALA A 15 37.02 -9.25 13.98
CA ALA A 15 36.49 -8.02 13.41
C ALA A 15 35.02 -8.28 13.07
N ALA A 16 34.17 -7.80 13.98
CA ALA A 16 32.73 -7.76 13.84
C ALA A 16 32.32 -7.15 12.49
N LEU A 17 31.91 -7.99 11.54
CA LEU A 17 31.08 -7.59 10.42
C LEU A 17 29.67 -7.37 10.97
N VAL A 18 29.47 -6.21 11.60
CA VAL A 18 28.14 -5.64 11.77
C VAL A 18 27.87 -4.86 10.48
N PRO A 19 27.01 -5.33 9.56
CA PRO A 19 26.35 -4.40 8.67
C PRO A 19 25.46 -3.53 9.56
N GLY A 20 25.98 -2.36 9.91
CA GLY A 20 25.22 -1.30 10.54
C GLY A 20 24.13 -0.86 9.57
N ARG A 21 22.92 -1.39 9.76
CA ARG A 21 21.71 -0.66 9.43
C ARG A 21 21.16 -0.14 10.73
N VAL A 22 21.61 1.05 11.12
CA VAL A 22 20.73 1.93 11.90
C VAL A 22 19.70 2.42 10.88
N GLY A 23 18.71 1.58 10.61
CA GLY A 23 17.52 2.05 9.94
C GLY A 23 16.91 3.09 10.87
N HIS A 24 16.80 4.33 10.41
CA HIS A 24 15.73 5.18 10.93
C HIS A 24 14.46 4.32 10.86
N ALA A 25 13.75 4.20 11.98
CA ALA A 25 12.33 3.88 11.92
C ALA A 25 11.65 5.09 11.26
N GLY A 26 11.88 5.27 9.95
CA GLY A 26 11.05 6.11 9.13
C GLY A 26 9.69 5.45 9.11
N GLY A 27 8.64 6.21 9.42
CA GLY A 27 7.26 5.76 9.24
C GLY A 27 7.02 5.28 7.82
N LEU A 28 5.89 4.62 7.60
CA LEU A 28 5.53 4.17 6.27
C LEU A 28 5.43 5.41 5.34
N PRO A 29 5.91 5.30 4.09
CA PRO A 29 5.70 6.36 3.11
C PRO A 29 4.22 6.69 3.03
N SER A 30 3.90 7.99 2.99
CA SER A 30 2.54 8.49 3.04
C SER A 30 2.41 9.74 2.17
N GLY A 31 1.25 9.85 1.52
CA GLY A 31 0.87 10.96 0.68
C GLY A 31 1.47 10.91 -0.71
N GLU A 32 0.77 11.55 -1.63
CA GLU A 32 1.17 11.77 -2.99
C GLU A 32 2.32 12.77 -3.10
N ARG A 33 3.12 12.59 -4.15
CA ARG A 33 4.21 13.48 -4.51
C ARG A 33 4.18 13.78 -5.99
N GLN A 34 4.24 15.06 -6.33
CA GLN A 34 4.28 15.51 -7.71
C GLN A 34 5.70 15.43 -8.28
N ILE A 35 5.83 14.84 -9.48
CA ILE A 35 7.04 14.86 -10.30
C ILE A 35 6.68 15.22 -11.74
N GLY A 36 7.05 16.43 -12.18
CA GLY A 36 6.67 16.92 -13.50
C GLY A 36 5.14 17.02 -13.65
N GLN A 37 4.58 16.24 -14.57
CA GLN A 37 3.14 16.15 -14.86
C GLN A 37 2.56 14.80 -14.41
N ALA A 38 3.00 14.32 -13.25
CA ALA A 38 2.49 13.11 -12.64
C ALA A 38 2.50 13.21 -11.12
N LEU A 39 1.59 12.48 -10.49
CA LEU A 39 1.55 12.21 -9.07
C LEU A 39 2.10 10.82 -8.80
N VAL A 40 2.79 10.66 -7.67
CA VAL A 40 3.39 9.39 -7.27
C VAL A 40 3.08 9.12 -5.82
N GLU A 41 2.57 7.94 -5.53
CA GLU A 41 2.07 7.57 -4.21
C GLU A 41 2.53 6.18 -3.80
N PRO A 42 2.56 5.87 -2.50
CA PRO A 42 2.87 4.53 -2.01
C PRO A 42 1.67 3.59 -2.08
N ALA A 43 1.95 2.31 -2.22
CA ALA A 43 0.99 1.21 -2.12
C ALA A 43 1.66 -0.04 -1.55
N PHE A 44 0.87 -1.04 -1.18
CA PHE A 44 1.35 -2.37 -0.83
C PHE A 44 1.31 -3.33 -2.02
N ASP A 45 2.37 -4.10 -2.17
CA ASP A 45 2.42 -5.29 -3.01
C ASP A 45 1.55 -6.38 -2.39
N ASP A 46 0.55 -6.83 -3.15
CA ASP A 46 -0.51 -7.73 -2.68
C ASP A 46 -0.04 -9.11 -2.21
N MET A 47 1.13 -9.57 -2.65
CA MET A 47 1.71 -10.86 -2.25
C MET A 47 2.59 -10.76 -1.01
N THR A 48 3.35 -9.67 -0.88
CA THR A 48 4.42 -9.55 0.12
C THR A 48 4.11 -8.54 1.23
N GLY A 49 3.15 -7.64 1.02
CA GLY A 49 2.89 -6.49 1.89
C GLY A 49 4.03 -5.48 1.89
N GLY A 50 4.97 -5.58 0.93
CA GLY A 50 6.06 -4.64 0.73
C GLY A 50 5.59 -3.35 0.09
N ILE A 51 6.31 -2.25 0.30
CA ILE A 51 5.95 -0.97 -0.33
C ILE A 51 6.38 -0.95 -1.80
N ILE A 52 5.41 -0.64 -2.66
CA ILE A 52 5.58 -0.26 -4.05
C ILE A 52 5.07 1.18 -4.26
N TYR A 53 5.25 1.72 -5.46
CA TYR A 53 4.87 3.09 -5.76
C TYR A 53 4.16 3.17 -7.10
N LEU A 54 3.09 3.95 -7.14
CA LEU A 54 2.25 4.14 -8.32
C LEU A 54 2.49 5.53 -8.87
N LEU A 55 2.55 5.66 -10.19
CA LEU A 55 2.65 6.93 -10.88
C LEU A 55 1.43 7.13 -11.77
N THR A 56 0.70 8.21 -11.52
CA THR A 56 -0.50 8.62 -12.26
C THR A 56 -0.19 9.92 -13.01
N PRO A 57 -0.31 9.98 -14.35
CA PRO A 57 -0.18 11.23 -15.08
C PRO A 57 -1.24 12.24 -14.63
N THR A 58 -0.83 13.47 -14.35
CA THR A 58 -1.75 14.58 -14.08
C THR A 58 -2.56 14.81 -15.36
N HIS A 59 -3.90 14.73 -15.27
CA HIS A 59 -4.86 14.72 -16.40
C HIS A 59 -5.01 13.39 -17.16
N ALA A 60 -4.67 12.26 -16.54
CA ALA A 60 -5.16 10.98 -17.04
C ALA A 60 -6.71 11.01 -17.08
N PRO A 61 -7.36 10.53 -18.16
CA PRO A 61 -8.82 10.43 -18.21
C PRO A 61 -9.34 9.55 -17.06
N PHE A 62 -10.42 10.00 -16.42
CA PHE A 62 -11.14 9.24 -15.41
C PHE A 62 -12.65 9.23 -15.74
N PRO A 63 -13.28 8.06 -15.93
CA PRO A 63 -12.67 6.74 -15.98
C PRO A 63 -11.73 6.57 -17.19
N VAL A 64 -10.76 5.65 -17.10
CA VAL A 64 -9.95 5.28 -18.27
C VAL A 64 -10.80 4.49 -19.27
N ASN A 65 -10.81 4.92 -20.54
CA ASN A 65 -11.48 4.17 -21.60
C ASN A 65 -10.58 3.04 -22.10
N ALA A 66 -10.49 1.97 -21.31
CA ALA A 66 -9.76 0.74 -21.62
C ALA A 66 -10.72 -0.45 -21.63
N ASN A 67 -10.32 -1.53 -22.30
CA ASN A 67 -11.08 -2.77 -22.30
C ASN A 67 -11.08 -3.37 -20.89
N GLU A 68 -12.24 -3.71 -20.33
CA GLU A 68 -12.37 -4.34 -19.00
C GLU A 68 -11.51 -5.61 -18.86
N ARG A 69 -11.28 -6.35 -19.95
CA ARG A 69 -10.37 -7.51 -19.97
C ARG A 69 -8.88 -7.18 -19.80
N SER A 70 -8.54 -5.89 -19.75
CA SER A 70 -7.18 -5.38 -19.53
C SER A 70 -7.05 -4.65 -18.20
N TRP A 71 -8.05 -4.79 -17.33
CA TRP A 71 -8.02 -4.24 -15.99
C TRP A 71 -7.53 -5.28 -14.99
N GLU A 72 -6.91 -4.81 -13.92
CA GLU A 72 -6.63 -5.60 -12.72
C GLU A 72 -7.13 -4.85 -11.50
N PRO A 73 -7.46 -5.54 -10.40
CA PRO A 73 -7.93 -4.89 -9.21
C PRO A 73 -6.82 -4.07 -8.54
N ILE A 74 -7.22 -2.89 -8.07
CA ILE A 74 -6.57 -2.17 -6.98
C ILE A 74 -7.58 -2.01 -5.84
N TYR A 75 -7.16 -2.43 -4.65
CA TYR A 75 -8.00 -2.38 -3.46
C TYR A 75 -7.64 -1.16 -2.63
N ASN A 76 -8.62 -0.27 -2.45
CA ASN A 76 -8.55 0.90 -1.58
C ASN A 76 -9.17 0.51 -0.23
N VAL A 77 -8.33 0.23 0.76
CA VAL A 77 -8.78 -0.16 2.09
C VAL A 77 -9.02 1.08 2.92
N VAL A 78 -10.29 1.50 3.04
CA VAL A 78 -10.67 2.74 3.72
C VAL A 78 -10.88 2.46 5.20
N TYR A 79 -10.14 3.17 6.04
CA TYR A 79 -10.23 3.03 7.50
C TYR A 79 -11.16 4.10 8.08
N PRO A 80 -12.08 3.76 9.01
CA PRO A 80 -12.91 4.75 9.68
C PRO A 80 -12.05 5.71 10.53
N ALA A 81 -12.55 6.92 10.80
CA ALA A 81 -11.83 7.93 11.59
C ALA A 81 -11.40 7.46 12.99
N SER A 82 -12.03 6.41 13.52
CA SER A 82 -11.71 5.77 14.80
C SER A 82 -10.51 4.82 14.77
N SER A 83 -9.94 4.54 13.59
CA SER A 83 -8.75 3.69 13.46
C SER A 83 -7.51 4.36 14.07
N SER A 84 -6.72 3.56 14.78
CA SER A 84 -5.55 4.01 15.57
C SER A 84 -4.26 4.24 14.78
N PHE A 85 -4.32 4.21 13.44
CA PHE A 85 -3.13 4.41 12.60
C PHE A 85 -2.68 5.87 12.59
N GLU A 86 -1.37 6.07 12.76
CA GLU A 86 -0.74 7.39 12.66
C GLU A 86 -0.28 7.68 11.22
N ASP A 87 -0.13 6.63 10.40
CA ASP A 87 0.21 6.71 8.98
C ASP A 87 -0.65 5.76 8.15
N LEU A 88 -1.06 6.21 6.96
CA LEU A 88 -1.69 5.43 5.89
C LEU A 88 -1.01 5.82 4.57
N ASN A 89 -1.15 5.03 3.51
CA ASN A 89 -0.68 5.47 2.19
C ASN A 89 -1.28 6.83 1.84
N CYS A 90 -2.57 7.00 2.12
CA CYS A 90 -3.30 8.25 2.01
C CYS A 90 -4.05 8.58 3.30
N MET A 91 -3.87 9.80 3.80
CA MET A 91 -4.48 10.33 5.02
C MET A 91 -5.50 11.39 4.65
N MET A 92 -6.66 11.36 5.32
CA MET A 92 -7.69 12.39 5.16
C MET A 92 -7.33 13.71 5.87
N ALA A 93 -6.62 13.63 7.00
CA ALA A 93 -6.28 14.80 7.82
C ALA A 93 -4.91 14.62 8.53
N PRO A 94 -3.90 15.47 8.24
CA PRO A 94 -3.89 16.42 7.12
C PRO A 94 -4.01 15.66 5.79
N ASP A 95 -4.79 16.22 4.86
CA ASP A 95 -4.95 15.66 3.52
C ASP A 95 -3.59 15.61 2.82
N ASN A 96 -3.26 14.44 2.28
CA ASN A 96 -2.03 14.22 1.54
C ASN A 96 -2.23 13.43 0.23
N CYS A 97 -3.48 13.17 -0.15
CA CYS A 97 -3.89 12.57 -1.42
C CYS A 97 -5.17 13.25 -1.94
N PRO A 98 -5.11 14.58 -2.21
CA PRO A 98 -6.30 15.40 -2.44
C PRO A 98 -7.05 15.09 -3.74
N ASP A 99 -6.47 14.30 -4.65
CA ASP A 99 -7.10 13.98 -5.94
C ASP A 99 -8.13 12.84 -5.86
N HIS A 100 -8.16 12.05 -4.78
CA HIS A 100 -9.12 10.95 -4.62
C HIS A 100 -9.63 10.71 -3.18
N ASN A 101 -9.07 11.38 -2.17
CA ASN A 101 -9.53 11.22 -0.78
C ASN A 101 -11.01 11.57 -0.61
N GLY A 102 -11.49 12.64 -1.24
CA GLY A 102 -12.87 13.12 -1.11
C GLY A 102 -13.90 12.11 -1.60
N GLU A 103 -13.64 11.52 -2.76
CA GLU A 103 -14.48 10.51 -3.41
C GLU A 103 -14.57 9.22 -2.58
N LEU A 104 -13.44 8.72 -2.07
CA LEU A 104 -13.43 7.51 -1.25
C LEU A 104 -14.14 7.72 0.09
N ASP A 105 -13.99 8.88 0.72
CA ASP A 105 -14.73 9.20 1.94
C ASP A 105 -16.24 9.36 1.69
N GLU A 106 -16.65 9.91 0.55
CA GLU A 106 -18.06 9.96 0.15
C GLU A 106 -18.64 8.55 -0.02
N ILE A 107 -17.94 7.64 -0.71
CA ILE A 107 -18.37 6.24 -0.86
C ILE A 107 -18.50 5.59 0.53
N ALA A 108 -17.47 5.74 1.38
CA ALA A 108 -17.45 5.14 2.71
C ALA A 108 -18.59 5.65 3.60
N ARG A 109 -18.88 6.96 3.58
CA ARG A 109 -19.99 7.57 4.32
C ARG A 109 -21.36 7.28 3.72
N SER A 110 -21.45 7.05 2.42
CA SER A 110 -22.72 6.70 1.76
C SER A 110 -23.15 5.27 2.09
N LEU A 111 -22.21 4.32 2.08
CA LEU A 111 -22.49 2.92 2.39
C LEU A 111 -22.50 2.64 3.89
N ASN A 112 -21.60 3.30 4.62
CA ASN A 112 -21.47 3.35 6.07
C ASN A 112 -21.83 2.04 6.80
N PRO A 113 -21.12 0.94 6.51
CA PRO A 113 -21.48 -0.35 7.08
C PRO A 113 -21.40 -0.30 8.61
N ASN A 114 -22.47 -0.73 9.27
CA ASN A 114 -22.60 -0.72 10.73
C ASN A 114 -22.28 0.64 11.40
N HIS A 115 -22.50 1.75 10.70
CA HIS A 115 -22.25 3.12 11.20
C HIS A 115 -20.78 3.44 11.52
N LEU A 116 -19.82 2.68 10.98
CA LEU A 116 -18.39 2.87 11.29
C LEU A 116 -17.80 4.17 10.73
N TYR A 117 -18.42 4.75 9.70
CA TYR A 117 -17.93 5.93 8.98
C TYR A 117 -18.76 7.19 9.28
N ASP A 118 -19.62 7.18 10.31
CA ASP A 118 -20.41 8.36 10.73
C ASP A 118 -19.54 9.61 10.99
N ASN A 119 -18.31 9.40 11.44
CA ASN A 119 -17.33 10.46 11.73
C ASN A 119 -16.32 10.66 10.59
N GLY A 120 -16.61 10.12 9.40
CA GLY A 120 -15.72 10.11 8.24
C GLY A 120 -14.62 9.05 8.31
N SER A 121 -13.72 9.15 7.34
CA SER A 121 -12.60 8.23 7.14
C SER A 121 -11.31 8.82 7.71
N LYS A 122 -10.43 7.95 8.23
CA LYS A 122 -9.06 8.30 8.61
C LYS A 122 -8.18 8.51 7.37
N GLY A 123 -8.49 7.77 6.31
CA GLY A 123 -7.72 7.66 5.07
C GLY A 123 -7.80 6.21 4.58
N HIS A 124 -6.90 5.84 3.68
CA HIS A 124 -6.88 4.50 3.08
C HIS A 124 -5.47 4.04 2.69
N ASP A 125 -5.34 2.73 2.53
CA ASP A 125 -4.17 2.10 1.93
C ASP A 125 -4.52 1.55 0.54
N HIS A 126 -3.52 1.44 -0.33
CA HIS A 126 -3.64 0.84 -1.65
C HIS A 126 -3.01 -0.56 -1.64
N ILE A 127 -3.68 -1.56 -2.20
CA ILE A 127 -3.14 -2.92 -2.36
C ILE A 127 -3.33 -3.35 -3.81
N LEU A 128 -2.25 -3.75 -4.47
CA LEU A 128 -2.27 -4.22 -5.86
C LEU A 128 -1.04 -5.07 -6.19
N HIS A 129 -1.12 -5.75 -7.32
CA HIS A 129 -0.05 -6.59 -7.81
C HIS A 129 1.12 -5.77 -8.39
N ALA A 130 2.36 -6.09 -8.00
CA ALA A 130 3.54 -5.51 -8.64
C ALA A 130 3.90 -6.26 -9.94
N PRO A 131 4.13 -5.58 -11.08
CA PRO A 131 4.51 -6.23 -12.33
C PRO A 131 5.83 -7.03 -12.24
N GLY A 132 5.83 -8.33 -12.60
CA GLY A 132 7.03 -9.20 -12.64
C GLY A 132 6.72 -10.71 -12.77
N PRO A 133 7.69 -11.62 -13.06
CA PRO A 133 7.35 -12.99 -13.52
C PRO A 133 7.33 -14.11 -12.45
N PRO A 134 6.68 -15.28 -12.72
CA PRO A 134 5.99 -15.66 -13.97
C PRO A 134 4.44 -15.74 -13.90
N GLY A 135 3.84 -14.76 -14.59
CA GLY A 135 2.45 -14.63 -15.10
C GLY A 135 2.26 -13.33 -15.91
N SER A 136 3.36 -12.61 -16.15
CA SER A 136 3.48 -11.16 -16.34
C SER A 136 2.36 -10.48 -17.12
N GLU A 137 1.36 -9.99 -16.41
CA GLU A 137 0.54 -8.92 -16.92
C GLU A 137 1.24 -7.56 -16.67
N PHE A 138 1.36 -6.75 -17.73
CA PHE A 138 1.70 -5.33 -17.60
C PHE A 138 0.38 -4.60 -17.54
N ASN A 139 -0.16 -4.42 -16.33
CA ASN A 139 -1.38 -3.66 -16.16
C ASN A 139 -1.07 -2.24 -15.71
N VAL A 140 -1.72 -1.33 -16.40
CA VAL A 140 -1.72 0.10 -16.10
C VAL A 140 -3.13 0.62 -15.88
N ASN A 141 -4.14 -0.18 -16.22
CA ASN A 141 -5.53 0.12 -15.96
C ASN A 141 -5.96 -0.67 -14.73
N TRP A 142 -6.31 0.02 -13.67
CA TRP A 142 -6.62 -0.62 -12.39
C TRP A 142 -8.09 -0.41 -12.05
N GLU A 143 -8.84 -1.50 -11.98
CA GLU A 143 -10.23 -1.57 -11.53
C GLU A 143 -10.30 -1.24 -10.04
N ILE A 144 -11.03 -0.18 -9.70
CA ILE A 144 -11.08 0.34 -8.35
C ILE A 144 -12.08 -0.47 -7.54
N HIS A 145 -11.54 -1.16 -6.54
CA HIS A 145 -12.30 -1.75 -5.45
C HIS A 145 -12.15 -0.92 -4.19
N VAL A 146 -13.26 -0.68 -3.49
CA VAL A 146 -13.28 0.00 -2.19
C VAL A 146 -13.61 -1.02 -1.11
N ILE A 147 -12.66 -1.26 -0.21
CA ILE A 147 -12.84 -2.15 0.92
C ILE A 147 -13.27 -1.33 2.14
N LEU A 148 -14.47 -1.62 2.65
CA LEU A 148 -15.04 -0.95 3.82
C LEU A 148 -15.22 -1.94 4.96
N PHE A 149 -14.73 -1.60 6.15
CA PHE A 149 -14.91 -2.43 7.33
C PHE A 149 -16.38 -2.45 7.78
N THR A 150 -16.81 -3.61 8.26
CA THR A 150 -18.08 -3.81 8.97
C THR A 150 -17.83 -4.07 10.46
N ASP A 151 -16.60 -4.42 10.84
CA ASP A 151 -16.19 -4.74 12.20
C ASP A 151 -15.16 -3.73 12.73
N ALA A 152 -15.49 -3.08 13.86
CA ALA A 152 -14.65 -2.04 14.45
C ALA A 152 -13.30 -2.56 14.95
N GLN A 153 -13.21 -3.84 15.35
CA GLN A 153 -11.96 -4.43 15.83
C GLN A 153 -11.03 -4.77 14.65
N ALA A 154 -11.59 -5.28 13.55
CA ALA A 154 -10.87 -5.53 12.31
C ALA A 154 -10.29 -4.23 11.73
N ALA A 155 -11.04 -3.12 11.82
CA ALA A 155 -10.58 -1.79 11.39
C ALA A 155 -9.36 -1.25 12.19
N GLN A 156 -8.95 -1.93 13.26
CA GLN A 156 -7.72 -1.62 14.02
C GLN A 156 -6.52 -2.47 13.57
N GLN A 157 -6.71 -3.38 12.62
CA GLN A 157 -5.66 -4.22 12.04
C GLN A 157 -5.38 -3.77 10.62
N ARG A 158 -4.11 -3.53 10.31
CA ARG A 158 -3.72 -3.01 9.00
C ARG A 158 -3.67 -4.15 7.99
N VAL A 159 -4.49 -4.06 6.96
CA VAL A 159 -4.55 -4.98 5.83
C VAL A 159 -3.49 -4.57 4.82
N ARG A 160 -2.66 -5.52 4.34
CA ARG A 160 -1.54 -5.22 3.42
C ARG A 160 -1.45 -6.14 2.22
N THR A 161 -2.11 -7.30 2.27
CA THR A 161 -1.99 -8.34 1.25
C THR A 161 -3.37 -8.81 0.78
N LEU A 162 -3.39 -9.50 -0.35
CA LEU A 162 -4.60 -10.16 -0.83
C LEU A 162 -5.05 -11.28 0.12
N ASP A 163 -4.12 -11.92 0.83
CA ASP A 163 -4.46 -12.93 1.86
C ASP A 163 -5.15 -12.29 3.08
N ASP A 164 -4.73 -11.07 3.48
CA ASP A 164 -5.41 -10.31 4.53
C ASP A 164 -6.85 -9.92 4.14
N LEU A 165 -7.14 -9.77 2.84
CA LEU A 165 -8.48 -9.45 2.33
C LEU A 165 -9.33 -10.71 2.12
N PHE A 166 -8.83 -11.65 1.30
CA PHE A 166 -9.59 -12.76 0.73
C PHE A 166 -9.05 -14.14 1.09
N GLY A 167 -7.97 -14.23 1.88
CA GLY A 167 -7.47 -15.50 2.41
C GLY A 167 -8.49 -16.19 3.34
N PRO A 168 -8.18 -17.39 3.85
CA PRO A 168 -9.09 -18.15 4.72
C PRO A 168 -9.52 -17.40 6.00
N ASN A 169 -8.69 -16.46 6.47
CA ASN A 169 -8.97 -15.58 7.61
C ASN A 169 -9.13 -14.11 7.21
N GLY A 170 -9.18 -13.82 5.91
CA GLY A 170 -9.21 -12.47 5.38
C GLY A 170 -10.45 -11.71 5.82
N VAL A 171 -10.35 -10.38 5.93
CA VAL A 171 -11.42 -9.54 6.47
C VAL A 171 -12.68 -9.57 5.60
N VAL A 172 -12.55 -9.72 4.28
CA VAL A 172 -13.71 -9.86 3.38
C VAL A 172 -14.28 -11.28 3.50
N THR A 173 -13.44 -12.31 3.43
CA THR A 173 -13.87 -13.72 3.55
C THR A 173 -14.61 -14.00 4.85
N THR A 174 -14.21 -13.36 5.94
CA THR A 174 -14.81 -13.52 7.27
C THR A 174 -15.96 -12.54 7.56
N GLY A 175 -16.35 -11.72 6.58
CA GLY A 175 -17.47 -10.76 6.70
C GLY A 175 -17.20 -9.56 7.60
N LYS A 176 -15.93 -9.28 7.91
CA LYS A 176 -15.46 -8.13 8.71
C LYS A 176 -15.18 -6.88 7.86
N ALA A 177 -15.24 -7.03 6.54
CA ALA A 177 -15.26 -5.98 5.55
C ALA A 177 -16.13 -6.40 4.37
N ILE A 178 -16.58 -5.43 3.58
CA ILE A 178 -17.22 -5.61 2.27
C ILE A 178 -16.28 -5.12 1.17
N ASP A 179 -16.35 -5.76 0.01
CA ASP A 179 -15.70 -5.33 -1.22
C ASP A 179 -16.75 -4.66 -2.12
N VAL A 180 -16.47 -3.42 -2.52
CA VAL A 180 -17.34 -2.61 -3.37
C VAL A 180 -16.60 -2.34 -4.67
N ASP A 181 -17.02 -3.03 -5.72
CA ASP A 181 -16.62 -2.75 -7.10
C ASP A 181 -17.26 -1.43 -7.57
N THR A 182 -16.44 -0.53 -8.10
CA THR A 182 -16.90 0.77 -8.61
C THR A 182 -17.22 0.76 -10.11
N GLU A 183 -17.02 -0.39 -10.78
CA GLU A 183 -17.16 -0.59 -12.22
C GLU A 183 -16.35 0.45 -13.03
N THR A 184 -15.24 0.91 -12.46
CA THR A 184 -14.41 2.01 -12.96
C THR A 184 -12.94 1.65 -12.83
N ALA A 185 -12.13 2.05 -13.81
CA ALA A 185 -10.69 1.94 -13.75
C ALA A 185 -9.96 3.29 -13.85
N PHE A 186 -8.76 3.33 -13.26
CA PHE A 186 -7.83 4.45 -13.40
C PHE A 186 -6.49 4.01 -14.00
N LEU A 187 -5.76 4.98 -14.56
CA LEU A 187 -4.49 4.74 -15.23
C LEU A 187 -3.31 5.06 -14.30
N CYS A 188 -2.51 4.06 -13.91
CA CYS A 188 -1.23 4.29 -13.24
C CYS A 188 -0.21 3.19 -13.52
N ALA A 189 1.08 3.48 -13.29
CA ALA A 189 2.16 2.52 -13.49
C ALA A 189 2.97 2.34 -12.21
N VAL A 190 3.35 1.09 -11.92
CA VAL A 190 4.31 0.81 -10.83
C VAL A 190 5.69 1.36 -11.21
N VAL A 191 6.28 2.14 -10.31
CA VAL A 191 7.58 2.80 -10.50
C VAL A 191 8.53 2.52 -9.32
N PRO A 192 9.86 2.65 -9.52
CA PRO A 192 10.80 2.48 -8.42
C PRO A 192 10.69 3.60 -7.38
N ALA A 193 10.96 3.28 -6.11
CA ALA A 193 10.96 4.21 -4.97
C ALA A 193 11.70 5.54 -5.21
N ARG A 194 12.77 5.51 -6.02
CA ARG A 194 13.54 6.71 -6.37
C ARG A 194 12.71 7.79 -7.07
N VAL A 195 11.61 7.42 -7.73
CA VAL A 195 10.71 8.36 -8.42
C VAL A 195 9.89 9.11 -7.38
N TYR A 196 9.27 8.40 -6.42
CA TYR A 196 8.58 8.98 -5.27
C TYR A 196 9.49 9.93 -4.47
N LEU A 197 10.71 9.50 -4.14
CA LEU A 197 11.67 10.29 -3.35
C LEU A 197 12.13 11.58 -4.07
N ARG A 198 11.96 11.67 -5.39
CA ARG A 198 12.27 12.88 -6.18
C ARG A 198 11.09 13.83 -6.31
N GLY A 199 9.87 13.37 -6.03
CA GLY A 199 8.68 14.20 -6.10
C GLY A 199 8.54 15.13 -4.89
N ALA A 200 7.87 16.25 -5.11
CA ALA A 200 7.49 17.19 -4.06
C ALA A 200 6.15 16.77 -3.45
N PRO A 201 6.00 16.70 -2.11
CA PRO A 201 4.71 16.41 -1.48
C PRO A 201 3.63 17.39 -1.93
N ILE A 202 2.44 16.87 -2.22
CA ILE A 202 1.25 17.70 -2.44
C ILE A 202 0.38 17.70 -1.19
N ARG A 203 -0.37 18.78 -1.00
CA ARG A 203 -1.28 19.05 0.12
C ARG A 203 -2.36 20.00 -0.37
#